data_AF-A0A0C3BG37-F1
#
_entry.id   AF-A0A0C3BG37-F1
#
_cell.length_a   1.000
_cell.length_b   1.000
_cell.length_c   1.000
_cell.angle_alpha   90.00
_cell.angle_beta   90.00
_cell.angle_gamma   90.00
#
_symmetry.space_group_name_H-M   'P 1'
#
loop_
_entity.id
_entity.type
_entity.pdbx_description
1 polymer ?
#
loop_
_entity_poly.entity_id
_entity_poly.type
_entity_poly.pdbx_seq_one_letter_code
_entity_poly.pdbx_strand_id
1 'polypeptide(L)'
;YMLKFMSKHEKNWGVKTNLRNGNGKPIYGTDGKLQKTNIRMENAQFTDGMPQPLCFETGSNRGLFKGMAVILEEQGLTEAAKLCAECKKFKCLKPTDGSVANCCCRRVLYNQPDFIAVESLLETTCKAREFTVIFLPKFHCELNFIEQCWGYTMMSPMALCSRIFALSHH
;
A
#
# COMPACT_ATOMS: atom_id res chain seq x y z
N TYR A 1 10.21 4.42 3.42
CA TYR A 1 9.94 3.74 4.71
C TYR A 1 9.68 4.79 5.77
N MET A 2 8.67 4.59 6.62
CA MET A 2 8.31 5.54 7.70
C MET A 2 9.44 5.66 8.72
N LEU A 3 9.66 6.86 9.24
CA LEU A 3 10.66 7.11 10.28
C LEU A 3 10.16 6.63 11.64
N LYS A 4 11.04 6.06 12.48
CA LYS A 4 10.68 5.72 13.87
C LYS A 4 10.40 6.97 14.70
N PHE A 5 11.26 7.97 14.57
CA PHE A 5 11.17 9.23 15.29
C PHE A 5 10.80 10.37 14.35
N MET A 6 10.52 11.52 14.95
CA MET A 6 10.15 12.74 14.24
C MET A 6 11.16 13.08 13.13
N SER A 7 10.65 13.55 12.00
CA SER A 7 11.48 14.07 10.92
C SER A 7 12.15 15.39 11.28
N LYS A 8 13.22 15.74 10.57
CA LYS A 8 13.89 17.05 10.72
C LYS A 8 13.28 18.05 9.73
N HIS A 9 13.31 19.35 10.06
CA HIS A 9 12.85 20.42 9.16
C HIS A 9 13.51 20.36 7.77
N GLU A 10 14.83 20.20 7.73
CA GLU A 10 15.60 20.13 6.48
C GLU A 10 15.26 18.90 5.62
N LYS A 11 14.80 17.83 6.26
CA LYS A 11 14.57 16.54 5.62
C LYS A 11 13.27 15.94 6.14
N ASN A 12 12.19 16.66 5.92
CA ASN A 12 10.87 16.18 6.31
C ASN A 12 10.52 14.92 5.53
N TRP A 13 9.85 13.99 6.21
CA TRP A 13 9.40 12.76 5.61
C TRP A 13 8.02 12.96 4.96
N GLY A 14 7.81 12.35 3.80
CA GLY A 14 6.55 12.40 3.07
C GLY A 14 6.55 11.48 1.86
N VAL A 15 5.41 11.41 1.18
CA VAL A 15 5.25 10.63 -0.05
C VAL A 15 5.68 11.50 -1.22
N LYS A 16 6.71 11.06 -1.96
CA LYS A 16 7.17 11.73 -3.17
C LYS A 16 6.17 11.51 -4.30
N THR A 17 5.56 12.58 -4.78
CA THR A 17 4.64 12.54 -5.92
C THR A 17 5.09 13.48 -7.01
N ASN A 18 4.60 13.22 -8.23
CA ASN A 18 4.85 14.10 -9.36
C ASN A 18 4.03 15.37 -9.17
N LEU A 19 4.68 16.53 -9.25
CA LEU A 19 4.00 17.81 -9.19
C LEU A 19 3.10 17.94 -10.41
N ARG A 20 1.82 18.29 -10.19
CA ARG A 20 0.83 18.47 -11.25
C ARG A 20 0.34 19.92 -11.26
N ASN A 21 0.06 20.44 -12.45
CA ASN A 21 -0.56 21.76 -12.62
C ASN A 21 -2.07 21.71 -12.37
N GLY A 22 -2.75 22.87 -12.45
CA GLY A 22 -4.20 22.97 -12.25
C GLY A 22 -5.04 22.11 -13.20
N ASN A 23 -4.48 21.67 -14.34
CA ASN A 23 -5.12 20.79 -15.31
C ASN A 23 -4.76 19.30 -15.09
N GLY A 24 -4.09 18.97 -13.99
CA GLY A 24 -3.67 17.62 -13.64
C GLY A 24 -2.48 17.08 -14.44
N LYS A 25 -1.85 17.87 -15.31
CA LYS A 25 -0.66 17.43 -16.09
C LYS A 25 0.61 17.54 -15.25
N PRO A 26 1.57 16.60 -15.36
CA PRO A 26 2.84 16.68 -14.67
C PRO A 26 3.64 17.93 -15.07
N ILE A 27 4.33 18.54 -14.11
CA ILE A 27 5.20 19.71 -14.32
C ILE A 27 6.64 19.24 -14.53
N TYR A 28 7.28 19.76 -15.56
CA TYR A 28 8.68 19.52 -15.89
C TYR A 28 9.51 20.77 -15.58
N GLY A 29 10.73 20.58 -15.08
CA GLY A 29 11.71 21.64 -14.91
C GLY A 29 12.30 22.08 -16.23
N THR A 30 13.08 23.17 -16.19
CA THR A 30 13.84 23.67 -17.35
C THR A 30 14.88 22.67 -17.86
N ASP A 31 15.26 21.70 -17.03
CA ASP A 31 16.14 20.57 -17.34
C ASP A 31 15.41 19.39 -17.98
N GLY A 32 14.11 19.51 -18.24
CA GLY A 32 13.26 18.43 -18.78
C GLY A 32 12.94 17.32 -17.77
N LYS A 33 13.34 17.45 -16.49
CA LYS A 33 13.03 16.46 -15.46
C LYS A 33 11.70 16.74 -14.79
N LEU A 34 11.03 15.68 -14.39
CA LEU A 34 9.77 15.78 -13.67
C LEU A 34 9.99 16.40 -12.29
N GLN A 35 9.26 17.48 -11.99
CA GLN A 35 9.29 18.04 -10.65
C GLN A 35 8.53 17.13 -9.69
N LYS A 36 9.10 16.96 -8.49
CA LYS A 36 8.49 16.16 -7.43
C LYS A 36 8.23 17.01 -6.21
N THR A 37 7.12 16.73 -5.55
CA THR A 37 6.78 17.33 -4.25
C THR A 37 6.60 16.22 -3.23
N ASN A 38 6.80 16.56 -1.95
CA ASN A 38 6.47 15.68 -0.85
C ASN A 38 5.07 16.05 -0.35
N ILE A 39 4.11 15.15 -0.54
CA ILE A 39 2.80 15.31 0.10
C ILE A 39 2.80 14.62 1.46
N ARG A 40 1.97 15.16 2.36
CA ARG A 40 1.69 14.53 3.65
C ARG A 40 0.81 13.31 3.41
N MET A 41 0.96 12.31 4.28
CA MET A 41 -0.01 11.23 4.33
C MET A 41 -1.32 11.74 4.92
N GLU A 42 -2.39 11.05 4.56
CA GLU A 42 -3.69 11.22 5.21
C GLU A 42 -3.61 10.82 6.69
N ASN A 43 -4.56 11.31 7.48
CA ASN A 43 -4.66 10.99 8.89
C ASN A 43 -4.97 9.50 9.09
N ALA A 44 -4.39 8.93 10.13
CA ALA A 44 -4.81 7.64 10.68
C ALA A 44 -6.13 7.82 11.45
N GLN A 45 -6.63 6.76 12.07
CA GLN A 45 -7.82 6.82 12.92
C GLN A 45 -7.53 6.20 14.28
N PHE A 46 -7.99 6.89 15.33
CA PHE A 46 -8.05 6.32 16.68
C PHE A 46 -9.18 5.29 16.77
N THR A 47 -9.19 4.52 17.85
CA THR A 47 -10.21 3.48 18.10
C THR A 47 -11.62 4.03 18.30
N ASP A 48 -11.75 5.31 18.64
CA ASP A 48 -13.02 6.05 18.73
C ASP A 48 -13.47 6.63 17.37
N GLY A 49 -12.71 6.38 16.30
CA GLY A 49 -12.96 6.90 14.95
C GLY A 49 -12.47 8.33 14.71
N MET A 50 -11.87 8.97 15.71
CA MET A 50 -11.35 10.32 15.56
C MET A 50 -10.08 10.30 14.68
N PRO A 51 -9.87 11.33 13.84
CA PRO A 51 -8.68 11.40 13.01
C PRO A 51 -7.43 11.54 13.89
N GLN A 52 -6.42 10.71 13.62
CA GLN A 52 -5.09 10.82 14.20
C GLN A 52 -4.14 11.49 13.20
N PRO A 53 -3.73 12.75 13.42
CA PRO A 53 -2.77 13.41 12.55
C PRO A 53 -1.41 12.71 12.60
N LEU A 54 -0.88 12.33 11.44
CA LEU A 54 0.45 11.72 11.32
C LEU A 54 1.57 12.76 11.30
N CYS A 55 1.21 14.02 11.10
CA CYS A 55 2.10 15.18 11.18
C CYS A 55 1.62 16.12 12.30
N PHE A 56 2.53 16.90 12.87
CA PHE A 56 2.14 17.95 13.83
C PHE A 56 1.32 19.04 13.16
N GLU A 57 0.20 19.43 13.75
CA GLU A 57 -0.68 20.46 13.19
C GLU A 57 -0.32 21.87 13.66
N THR A 58 0.30 21.98 14.83
CA THR A 58 0.60 23.24 15.53
C THR A 58 2.02 23.25 16.11
N GLY A 59 2.46 24.43 16.57
CA GLY A 59 3.75 24.63 17.21
C GLY A 59 4.95 24.68 16.25
N SER A 60 6.16 24.64 16.82
CA SER A 60 7.42 24.73 16.06
C SER A 60 7.61 23.57 15.08
N ASN A 61 7.07 22.39 15.40
CA ASN A 61 7.22 21.19 14.58
C ASN A 61 6.12 21.05 13.52
N ARG A 62 5.29 22.09 13.32
CA ARG A 62 4.14 22.05 12.40
C ARG A 62 4.53 21.53 11.01
N GLY A 63 3.80 20.52 10.55
CA GLY A 63 3.98 19.86 9.26
C GLY A 63 5.04 18.76 9.24
N LEU A 64 5.80 18.57 10.31
CA LEU A 64 6.74 17.46 10.43
C LEU A 64 6.01 16.16 10.74
N PHE A 65 6.49 15.08 10.13
CA PHE A 65 6.02 13.73 10.43
C PHE A 65 6.44 13.33 11.85
N LYS A 66 5.49 12.86 12.65
CA LYS A 66 5.68 12.54 14.08
C LYS A 66 6.65 11.38 14.32
N GLY A 67 6.65 10.39 13.42
CA GLY A 67 7.39 9.14 13.58
C GLY A 67 6.52 8.03 14.19
N MET A 68 6.81 6.78 13.83
CA MET A 68 6.02 5.61 14.24
C MET A 68 5.92 5.45 15.76
N ALA A 69 6.97 5.78 16.52
CA ALA A 69 6.94 5.63 17.98
C ALA A 69 5.89 6.56 18.62
N VAL A 70 5.88 7.84 18.23
CA VAL A 70 4.92 8.83 18.73
C VAL A 70 3.49 8.46 18.32
N ILE A 71 3.30 8.05 17.07
CA ILE A 71 1.98 7.62 16.57
C ILE A 71 1.44 6.44 17.39
N LEU A 72 2.29 5.45 17.71
CA LEU A 72 1.89 4.29 18.52
C LEU A 72 1.68 4.64 20.00
N GLU A 73 2.46 5.56 20.56
CA GLU A 73 2.26 6.07 21.93
C GLU A 73 0.93 6.80 22.07
N GLU A 74 0.56 7.62 21.10
CA GLU A 74 -0.76 8.27 21.03
C GLU A 74 -1.90 7.24 20.95
N GLN A 75 -1.65 6.06 20.38
CA GLN A 75 -2.60 4.94 20.34
C GLN A 75 -2.57 4.06 21.61
N GLY A 76 -1.85 4.47 22.66
CA GLY A 76 -1.79 3.78 23.95
C GLY A 76 -0.66 2.77 24.12
N LEU A 77 0.22 2.59 23.11
CA LEU A 77 1.45 1.80 23.30
C LEU A 77 2.58 2.65 23.88
N THR A 78 2.54 2.84 25.20
CA THR A 78 3.47 3.68 25.96
C THR A 78 4.95 3.32 25.81
N GLU A 79 5.26 2.09 25.38
CA GLU A 79 6.62 1.57 25.23
C GLU A 79 7.09 1.48 23.77
N ALA A 80 6.39 2.14 22.84
CA ALA A 80 6.73 2.08 21.43
C ALA A 80 8.12 2.67 21.12
N ALA A 81 8.59 3.68 21.88
CA ALA A 81 9.96 4.18 21.75
C ALA A 81 11.04 3.13 22.06
N LYS A 82 10.77 2.13 22.91
CA LYS A 82 11.73 1.05 23.23
C LYS A 82 11.84 0.02 22.10
N LEU A 83 10.82 -0.12 21.26
CA LEU A 83 10.84 -1.03 20.11
C LEU A 83 11.86 -0.59 19.06
N CYS A 84 12.50 -1.54 18.39
CA CYS A 84 13.28 -1.20 17.19
C CYS A 84 12.37 -0.65 16.07
N ALA A 85 12.91 0.16 15.16
CA ALA A 85 12.13 0.71 14.05
C ALA A 85 11.55 -0.40 13.16
N GLU A 86 12.42 -1.36 12.82
CA GLU A 86 12.13 -2.51 11.97
C GLU A 86 13.08 -3.67 12.32
N CYS A 87 12.62 -4.90 12.13
CA CYS A 87 13.48 -6.07 12.24
C CYS A 87 14.45 -6.17 11.06
N LYS A 88 15.63 -6.77 11.28
CA LYS A 88 16.65 -6.97 10.24
C LYS A 88 16.05 -7.65 9.01
N LYS A 89 16.34 -7.11 7.82
CA LYS A 89 15.84 -7.61 6.52
C LYS A 89 14.31 -7.73 6.45
N PHE A 90 13.57 -6.96 7.25
CA PHE A 90 12.10 -7.04 7.37
C PHE A 90 11.56 -8.40 7.80
N LYS A 91 12.41 -9.23 8.42
CA LYS A 91 12.04 -10.57 8.90
C LYS A 91 11.60 -10.47 10.36
N CYS A 92 10.31 -10.18 10.55
CA CYS A 92 9.69 -10.26 11.87
C CYS A 92 9.49 -11.74 12.22
N LEU A 93 9.93 -12.16 13.41
CA LEU A 93 9.63 -13.51 13.91
C LEU A 93 8.11 -13.65 14.06
N LYS A 94 7.57 -14.77 13.61
CA LYS A 94 6.17 -15.12 13.85
C LYS A 94 6.11 -15.78 15.24
N PRO A 95 5.27 -15.30 16.15
CA PRO A 95 5.09 -15.97 17.43
C PRO A 95 4.53 -17.37 17.20
N THR A 96 4.99 -18.33 18.00
CA THR A 96 4.57 -19.74 17.92
C THR A 96 3.16 -19.96 18.45
N ASP A 97 2.63 -19.03 19.26
CA ASP A 97 1.31 -19.06 19.89
C ASP A 97 0.22 -18.38 19.06
N GLY A 98 0.54 -17.89 17.85
CA GLY A 98 -0.40 -17.16 17.00
C GLY A 98 -0.67 -15.73 17.46
N SER A 99 0.02 -15.22 18.50
CA SER A 99 -0.09 -13.83 18.92
C SER A 99 0.50 -12.86 17.89
N VAL A 100 0.11 -11.58 17.98
CA VAL A 100 0.69 -10.53 17.14
C VAL A 100 2.08 -10.18 17.69
N ALA A 101 3.13 -10.45 16.92
CA ALA A 101 4.49 -10.07 17.31
C ALA A 101 4.64 -8.55 17.44
N ASN A 102 4.83 -8.05 18.65
CA ASN A 102 5.21 -6.66 18.93
C ASN A 102 6.73 -6.45 18.82
N CYS A 103 7.35 -6.95 17.76
CA CYS A 103 8.81 -7.00 17.64
C CYS A 103 9.46 -5.68 17.19
N CYS A 104 8.72 -4.80 16.51
CA CYS A 104 9.22 -3.52 16.03
C CYS A 104 8.05 -2.54 15.77
N CYS A 105 8.31 -1.24 15.82
CA CYS A 105 7.29 -0.20 15.57
C CYS A 105 6.54 -0.45 14.25
N ARG A 106 7.28 -0.81 13.19
CA ARG A 106 6.69 -1.09 11.89
C ARG A 106 5.68 -2.23 11.95
N ARG A 107 6.01 -3.36 12.59
CA ARG A 107 5.11 -4.52 12.65
C ARG A 107 3.83 -4.18 13.39
N VAL A 108 3.95 -3.48 14.51
CA VAL A 108 2.81 -3.05 15.32
C VAL A 108 1.93 -2.09 14.52
N LEU A 109 2.52 -1.03 13.96
CA LEU A 109 1.77 -0.01 13.22
C LEU A 109 0.99 -0.60 12.04
N TYR A 110 1.60 -1.48 11.24
CA TYR A 110 0.91 -2.11 10.11
C TYR A 110 -0.19 -3.10 10.52
N ASN A 111 -0.19 -3.55 11.78
CA ASN A 111 -1.22 -4.43 12.32
C ASN A 111 -2.30 -3.65 13.09
N GLN A 112 -2.20 -2.32 13.19
CA GLN A 112 -3.27 -1.51 13.76
C GLN A 112 -4.52 -1.61 12.85
N PRO A 113 -5.72 -1.61 13.46
CA PRO A 113 -6.96 -1.90 12.73
C PRO A 113 -7.24 -0.87 11.62
N ASP A 114 -6.94 0.41 11.87
CA ASP A 114 -7.09 1.48 10.90
C ASP A 114 -6.16 1.32 9.70
N PHE A 115 -4.92 0.85 9.90
CA PHE A 115 -3.97 0.57 8.81
C PHE A 115 -4.31 -0.70 8.01
N ILE A 116 -4.93 -1.70 8.64
CA ILE A 116 -5.39 -2.91 7.95
C ILE A 116 -6.66 -2.64 7.16
N ALA A 117 -7.58 -1.85 7.73
CA ALA A 117 -8.91 -1.62 7.17
C ALA A 117 -8.92 -0.54 6.06
N VAL A 118 -7.78 0.07 5.73
CA VAL A 118 -7.71 1.08 4.65
C VAL A 118 -8.11 0.45 3.32
N GLU A 119 -9.23 0.93 2.78
CA GLU A 119 -9.65 0.59 1.43
C GLU A 119 -8.66 1.15 0.41
N SER A 120 -8.23 0.31 -0.55
CA SER A 120 -7.30 0.77 -1.57
C SER A 120 -7.95 1.80 -2.50
N LEU A 121 -7.12 2.65 -3.12
CA LEU A 121 -7.59 3.60 -4.14
C LEU A 121 -8.32 2.88 -5.28
N LEU A 122 -7.88 1.67 -5.64
CA LEU A 122 -8.50 0.85 -6.67
C LEU A 122 -9.93 0.45 -6.26
N GLU A 123 -10.09 -0.12 -5.07
CA GLU A 123 -11.40 -0.49 -4.53
C GLU A 123 -12.33 0.72 -4.48
N THR A 124 -11.87 1.82 -3.89
CA THR A 124 -12.67 3.06 -3.77
C THR A 124 -13.10 3.58 -5.14
N THR A 125 -12.20 3.59 -6.13
CA THR A 125 -12.48 4.05 -7.50
C THR A 125 -13.47 3.13 -8.22
N CYS A 126 -13.36 1.82 -8.01
CA CYS A 126 -14.26 0.83 -8.58
C CYS A 126 -15.65 0.90 -7.93
N LYS A 127 -15.74 1.00 -6.60
CA LYS A 127 -17.01 1.16 -5.87
C LYS A 127 -17.76 2.43 -6.29
N ALA A 128 -17.04 3.54 -6.51
CA ALA A 128 -17.64 4.78 -7.03
C ALA A 128 -18.27 4.63 -8.43
N ARG A 129 -17.95 3.54 -9.14
CA ARG A 129 -18.53 3.16 -10.44
C ARG A 129 -19.37 1.89 -10.34
N GLU A 130 -19.76 1.49 -9.13
CA GLU A 130 -20.57 0.31 -8.84
C GLU A 130 -19.90 -1.03 -9.24
N PHE A 131 -18.57 -1.06 -9.32
CA PHE A 131 -17.80 -2.28 -9.54
C PHE A 131 -17.22 -2.83 -8.22
N THR A 132 -17.39 -4.13 -8.00
CA THR A 132 -16.76 -4.86 -6.89
C THR A 132 -15.40 -5.40 -7.32
N VAL A 133 -14.35 -5.09 -6.55
CA VAL A 133 -13.00 -5.62 -6.76
C VAL A 133 -12.84 -6.93 -6.00
N ILE A 134 -12.34 -7.96 -6.67
CA ILE A 134 -12.01 -9.26 -6.06
C ILE A 134 -10.49 -9.44 -6.12
N PHE A 135 -9.86 -9.60 -4.96
CA PHE A 135 -8.43 -9.91 -4.89
C PHE A 135 -8.20 -11.41 -4.90
N LEU A 136 -7.56 -11.90 -5.95
CA LEU A 136 -7.15 -13.30 -6.06
C LEU A 136 -5.82 -13.55 -5.34
N PRO A 137 -5.64 -14.72 -4.70
CA PRO A 137 -4.35 -15.12 -4.13
C PRO A 137 -3.22 -15.04 -5.17
N LYS A 138 -2.06 -14.50 -4.76
CA LYS A 138 -0.87 -14.49 -5.62
C LYS A 138 -0.39 -15.92 -5.88
N PHE A 139 0.00 -16.20 -7.12
CA PHE A 139 0.54 -17.48 -7.59
C PHE A 139 -0.48 -18.63 -7.68
N HIS A 140 -1.76 -18.31 -7.69
CA HIS A 140 -2.85 -19.25 -7.96
C HIS A 140 -3.52 -18.90 -9.29
N CYS A 141 -2.78 -19.10 -10.40
CA CYS A 141 -3.28 -18.77 -11.74
C CYS A 141 -4.50 -19.62 -12.13
N GLU A 142 -4.67 -20.80 -11.52
CA GLU A 142 -5.85 -21.65 -11.63
C GLU A 142 -7.14 -20.98 -11.15
N LEU A 143 -7.04 -20.00 -10.23
CA LEU A 143 -8.17 -19.24 -9.72
C LEU A 143 -8.47 -17.98 -10.55
N ASN A 144 -7.61 -17.64 -11.51
CA ASN A 144 -7.79 -16.46 -12.35
C ASN A 144 -8.61 -16.80 -13.60
N PHE A 145 -9.88 -16.39 -13.61
CA PHE A 145 -10.81 -16.68 -14.70
C PHE A 145 -10.28 -16.29 -16.09
N ILE A 146 -9.54 -15.17 -16.21
CA ILE A 146 -9.00 -14.72 -17.50
C ILE A 146 -7.93 -15.67 -18.04
N GLU A 147 -7.15 -16.30 -17.16
CA GLU A 147 -6.11 -17.28 -17.56
C GLU A 147 -6.75 -18.57 -18.07
N GLN A 148 -7.88 -18.99 -17.47
CA GLN A 148 -8.65 -20.13 -17.96
C GLN A 148 -9.21 -19.87 -19.36
N CYS A 149 -9.76 -18.67 -19.60
CA CYS A 149 -10.23 -18.27 -20.92
C CYS A 149 -9.10 -18.25 -21.95
N TRP A 150 -7.94 -17.66 -21.60
CA TRP A 150 -6.79 -17.63 -22.49
C TRP A 150 -6.24 -19.03 -22.80
N GLY A 151 -6.08 -19.88 -21.79
CA GLY A 151 -5.67 -21.27 -21.96
C GLY A 151 -6.60 -22.03 -22.90
N TYR A 152 -7.92 -21.84 -22.77
CA TYR A 152 -8.89 -22.45 -23.68
C TYR A 152 -8.74 -21.93 -25.11
N THR A 153 -8.64 -20.61 -25.29
CA THR A 153 -8.49 -20.01 -26.62
C THR A 153 -7.16 -20.35 -27.30
N MET A 154 -6.09 -20.61 -26.54
CA MET A 154 -4.79 -21.03 -27.09
C MET A 154 -4.70 -22.54 -27.36
N MET A 155 -5.43 -23.37 -26.61
CA MET A 155 -5.59 -24.80 -26.94
C MET A 155 -6.54 -25.05 -28.12
N SER A 156 -7.49 -24.15 -28.35
CA SER A 156 -8.48 -24.27 -29.44
C SER A 156 -7.88 -24.30 -30.87
N PRO A 157 -6.83 -23.55 -31.25
CA PRO A 157 -6.24 -23.67 -32.58
C PRO A 157 -5.57 -25.03 -32.84
N MET A 158 -5.08 -25.74 -31.82
CA MET A 158 -4.53 -27.10 -31.99
C MET A 158 -5.62 -28.17 -32.14
N ALA A 159 -6.78 -27.99 -31.50
CA ALA A 159 -7.92 -28.91 -31.69
C ALA A 159 -8.66 -28.69 -33.03
N LEU A 160 -8.65 -27.47 -33.58
CA LEU A 160 -9.27 -27.18 -34.88
C LEU A 160 -8.41 -27.68 -36.06
N CYS A 161 -7.08 -27.71 -35.93
CA CYS A 161 -6.19 -28.18 -37.00
C CYS A 161 -6.28 -29.71 -37.21
N SER A 162 -6.60 -30.50 -36.17
CA SER A 162 -6.79 -31.95 -36.29
C SER A 162 -8.16 -32.37 -36.85
N ARG A 163 -9.16 -31.48 -36.87
CA ARG A 163 -10.49 -31.77 -37.44
C ARG A 163 -10.68 -31.30 -38.88
N ILE A 164 -9.85 -30.38 -39.37
CA ILE A 164 -9.90 -29.93 -40.77
C ILE A 164 -9.18 -30.93 -41.71
N PHE A 165 -8.13 -31.63 -41.24
CA PHE A 165 -7.42 -32.60 -42.09
C PHE A 165 -8.17 -33.94 -42.30
N ALA A 166 -9.15 -34.27 -41.47
CA ALA A 166 -9.94 -35.50 -41.58
C ALA A 166 -11.17 -35.39 -42.49
N LEU A 167 -11.48 -34.20 -43.04
CA LEU A 167 -12.62 -33.97 -43.93
C LEU A 167 -12.23 -33.70 -45.39
N SER A 168 -10.95 -33.85 -45.75
CA SER A 168 -10.46 -33.62 -47.12
C SER A 168 -10.02 -34.88 -47.87
N HIS A 169 -10.28 -36.07 -47.30
CA HIS A 169 -10.13 -37.36 -47.98
C HIS A 169 -11.45 -38.15 -47.90
N HIS A 170 -12.44 -37.69 -48.66
CA HIS A 170 -13.50 -38.53 -49.24
C HIS A 170 -14.06 -37.86 -50.49
#